data_AF-A0AA36CRJ1-F1
#
_entry.id   AF-A0AA36CRJ1-F1
#
_cell.length_a   1.000
_cell.length_b   1.000
_cell.length_c   1.000
_cell.angle_alpha   90.00
_cell.angle_beta   90.00
_cell.angle_gamma   90.00
#
_symmetry.space_group_name_H-M   'P 1'
#
loop_
_entity.id
_entity.type
_entity.pdbx_description
1 polymer ?
#
loop_
_entity_poly.entity_id
_entity_poly.type
_entity_poly.pdbx_seq_one_letter_code
_entity_poly.pdbx_strand_id
1 'polypeptide(L)'
;MENCYCKQSCKQDLFEVTFSASKWPSGATDLGDCEGMSTAECEDYYRLNAAMIEIFYEQLNYEFLQETEAYGMVNLIADFGGHLGLWMGFSVITVIEFIVLVGELGMTCFRKKEIEPGNEDRLHPIEQGKINPNETEKEPLSAK
;
A
#
# COMPACT_ATOMS: atom_id res chain seq x y z
N MET A 1 -49.13 10.12 -10.64
CA MET A 1 -47.71 10.51 -10.58
C MET A 1 -46.92 9.24 -10.34
N GLU A 2 -46.66 8.51 -11.41
CA GLU A 2 -45.83 7.30 -11.40
C GLU A 2 -44.49 7.76 -11.99
N ASN A 3 -43.38 7.58 -11.27
CA ASN A 3 -41.98 7.95 -11.58
C ASN A 3 -41.45 9.28 -10.99
N CYS A 4 -41.12 9.25 -9.69
CA CYS A 4 -40.06 10.11 -9.14
C CYS A 4 -38.83 9.26 -8.82
N TYR A 5 -37.75 9.45 -9.59
CA TYR A 5 -36.44 8.85 -9.30
C TYR A 5 -35.57 9.89 -8.59
N CYS A 6 -35.30 9.67 -7.30
CA CYS A 6 -34.42 10.53 -6.52
C CYS A 6 -33.00 9.99 -6.54
N LYS A 7 -32.08 10.73 -7.16
CA LYS A 7 -30.65 10.46 -7.07
C LYS A 7 -30.11 11.02 -5.75
N GLN A 8 -29.20 10.30 -5.11
CA GLN A 8 -28.52 10.77 -3.91
C GLN A 8 -27.67 12.01 -4.21
N SER A 9 -27.68 12.98 -3.30
CA SER A 9 -26.88 14.20 -3.41
C SER A 9 -25.40 13.90 -3.18
N CYS A 10 -24.52 14.55 -3.93
CA CYS A 10 -23.06 14.46 -3.74
C CYS A 10 -22.57 15.21 -2.50
N LYS A 11 -23.41 16.08 -1.92
CA LYS A 11 -23.12 16.82 -0.69
C LYS A 11 -24.32 16.70 0.24
N GLN A 12 -24.07 16.19 1.44
CA GLN A 12 -25.06 16.04 2.49
C GLN A 12 -24.37 16.23 3.84
N ASP A 13 -25.02 16.98 4.72
CA ASP A 13 -24.61 17.13 6.11
C ASP A 13 -25.55 16.28 6.96
N LEU A 14 -25.01 15.25 7.61
CA LEU A 14 -25.76 14.33 8.45
C LEU A 14 -25.49 14.66 9.91
N PHE A 15 -26.56 14.87 10.69
CA PHE A 15 -26.47 15.08 12.14
C PHE A 15 -27.02 13.84 12.85
N GLU A 16 -26.14 13.09 13.49
CA GLU A 16 -26.53 11.99 14.37
C GLU A 16 -27.02 12.55 15.71
N VAL A 17 -28.16 12.06 16.20
CA VAL A 17 -28.81 12.55 17.41
C VAL A 17 -28.80 11.49 18.50
N THR A 18 -28.21 11.82 19.64
CA THR A 18 -28.30 11.02 20.86
C THR A 18 -29.27 11.70 21.83
N PHE A 19 -30.27 10.97 22.32
CA PHE A 19 -31.31 11.51 23.21
C PHE A 19 -31.15 10.98 24.64
N SER A 20 -31.29 11.88 25.61
CA SER A 20 -31.45 11.53 27.02
C SER A 20 -32.56 12.38 27.65
N ALA A 21 -33.35 11.79 28.55
CA ALA A 21 -34.42 12.49 29.27
C ALA A 21 -34.35 12.22 30.77
N SER A 22 -34.73 13.24 31.54
CA SER A 22 -34.82 13.17 32.99
C SER A 22 -36.08 13.91 33.47
N LYS A 23 -36.49 13.65 34.71
CA LYS A 23 -37.65 14.34 35.31
C LYS A 23 -37.31 15.81 35.52
N TRP A 24 -38.12 16.69 34.94
CA TRP A 24 -38.08 18.13 35.15
C TRP A 24 -39.49 18.62 35.52
N PRO A 25 -39.65 19.60 36.44
CA PRO A 25 -38.61 20.24 37.26
C PRO A 25 -38.11 19.33 38.40
N SER A 26 -36.88 19.54 38.85
CA SER A 26 -36.25 18.76 39.93
C SER A 26 -36.48 19.34 41.34
N GLY A 27 -37.34 20.36 41.46
CA GLY A 27 -37.64 21.08 42.70
C GLY A 27 -36.58 22.11 43.12
N ALA A 28 -35.37 22.05 42.54
CA ALA A 28 -34.30 23.03 42.73
C ALA A 28 -34.23 24.07 41.59
N THR A 29 -35.10 23.95 40.58
CA THR A 29 -35.17 24.84 39.42
C THR A 29 -36.10 26.00 39.73
N ASP A 30 -35.67 27.23 39.45
CA ASP A 30 -36.54 28.40 39.56
C ASP A 30 -37.61 28.32 38.45
N LEU A 31 -38.86 28.12 38.84
CA LEU A 31 -39.99 27.87 37.92
C LEU A 31 -40.51 29.15 37.24
N GLY A 32 -39.80 30.27 37.39
CA GLY A 32 -40.21 31.56 36.86
C GLY A 32 -41.41 32.14 37.62
N ASP A 33 -42.17 33.00 36.96
CA ASP A 33 -43.26 33.73 37.62
C ASP A 33 -44.53 32.87 37.73
N CYS A 34 -44.77 32.30 38.91
CA CYS A 34 -45.98 31.58 39.28
C CYS A 34 -47.02 32.57 39.86
N GLU A 35 -47.41 33.58 39.10
CA GLU A 35 -48.26 34.66 39.62
C GLU A 35 -49.67 34.14 39.96
N GLY A 36 -50.05 34.22 41.24
CA GLY A 36 -51.39 33.86 41.73
C GLY A 36 -51.62 32.38 42.11
N MET A 37 -50.59 31.54 42.10
CA MET A 37 -50.68 30.11 42.43
C MET A 37 -49.72 29.73 43.56
N SER A 38 -50.04 28.70 44.36
CA SER A 38 -49.08 28.17 45.34
C SER A 38 -47.90 27.48 44.63
N THR A 39 -46.74 27.41 45.29
CA THR A 39 -45.54 26.78 44.72
C THR A 39 -45.77 25.32 44.31
N ALA A 40 -46.58 24.58 45.06
CA ALA A 40 -46.90 23.18 44.77
C ALA A 40 -47.81 23.01 43.54
N GLU A 41 -48.83 23.86 43.41
CA GLU A 41 -49.72 23.85 42.25
C GLU A 41 -48.97 24.26 40.97
N CYS A 42 -48.01 25.19 41.09
CA CYS A 42 -47.17 25.61 39.97
C CYS A 42 -46.25 24.47 39.50
N GLU A 43 -45.62 23.75 40.44
CA GLU A 43 -44.79 22.58 40.12
C GLU A 43 -45.60 21.50 39.40
N ASP A 44 -46.81 21.19 39.89
CA ASP A 44 -47.69 20.21 39.25
C ASP A 44 -48.15 20.66 37.85
N TYR A 45 -48.42 21.96 37.66
CA TYR A 45 -48.77 22.52 36.35
C TYR A 45 -47.63 22.38 35.34
N TYR A 46 -46.41 22.77 35.72
CA TYR A 46 -45.24 22.65 34.84
C TYR A 46 -44.84 21.18 34.61
N ARG A 47 -45.03 20.30 35.59
CA ARG A 47 -44.76 18.86 35.44
C ARG A 47 -45.68 18.20 34.40
N LEU A 48 -46.89 18.71 34.20
CA LEU A 48 -47.86 18.14 33.25
C LEU A 48 -47.81 18.81 31.86
N ASN A 49 -47.39 20.07 31.79
CA ASN A 49 -47.54 20.87 30.57
C ASN A 49 -46.22 21.37 29.96
N ALA A 50 -45.09 21.25 30.65
CA ALA A 50 -43.81 21.77 30.19
C ALA A 50 -42.74 20.71 30.02
N ALA A 51 -41.83 20.98 29.08
CA ALA A 51 -40.64 20.19 28.81
C ALA A 51 -39.47 21.12 28.54
N MET A 52 -38.29 20.77 29.06
CA MET A 52 -37.05 21.48 28.81
C MET A 52 -36.25 20.70 27.77
N ILE A 53 -35.80 21.37 26.70
CA ILE A 53 -34.99 20.78 25.63
C ILE A 53 -33.67 21.54 25.56
N GLU A 54 -32.57 20.81 25.73
CA GLU A 54 -31.22 21.34 25.58
C GLU A 54 -30.56 20.67 24.38
N ILE A 55 -30.18 21.46 23.38
CA ILE A 55 -29.51 20.98 22.17
C ILE A 55 -28.05 21.39 22.26
N PHE A 56 -27.17 20.41 22.30
CA PHE A 56 -25.73 20.60 22.35
C PHE A 56 -25.02 19.54 21.51
N TYR A 57 -23.79 19.85 21.09
CA TYR A 57 -22.93 18.86 20.44
C TYR A 57 -22.31 17.95 21.49
N GLU A 58 -22.42 16.64 21.31
CA GLU A 58 -21.78 15.65 22.20
C GLU A 58 -20.27 15.83 22.21
N GLN A 59 -19.69 16.09 21.04
CA GLN A 59 -18.26 16.33 20.84
C GLN A 59 -18.07 17.46 19.82
N LEU A 60 -17.03 18.29 20.01
CA LEU A 60 -16.66 19.35 19.05
C LEU A 60 -15.80 18.80 17.90
N ASN A 61 -16.09 17.59 17.46
CA ASN A 61 -15.43 16.94 16.34
C ASN A 61 -16.46 16.71 15.24
N TYR A 62 -16.06 16.91 13.98
CA TYR A 62 -16.89 16.61 12.82
C TYR A 62 -16.23 15.51 11.99
N GLU A 63 -17.04 14.64 11.43
CA GLU A 63 -16.57 13.61 10.50
C GLU A 63 -16.82 14.06 9.06
N PHE A 64 -15.80 13.93 8.22
CA PHE A 64 -15.88 14.29 6.81
C PHE A 64 -15.58 13.07 5.95
N LEU A 65 -16.59 12.63 5.19
CA LEU A 65 -16.54 11.46 4.32
C LEU A 65 -16.56 11.93 2.86
N GLN A 66 -15.46 11.73 2.15
CA GLN A 66 -15.33 12.09 0.74
C GLN A 66 -14.90 10.87 -0.08
N GLU A 67 -15.66 10.59 -1.14
CA GLU A 67 -15.29 9.61 -2.14
C GLU A 67 -14.42 10.28 -3.22
N THR A 68 -13.26 9.69 -3.51
CA THR A 68 -12.33 10.12 -4.57
C THR A 68 -12.10 8.98 -5.55
N GLU A 69 -11.61 9.26 -6.76
CA GLU A 69 -11.32 8.20 -7.71
C GLU A 69 -10.26 7.23 -7.17
N ALA A 70 -10.58 5.93 -7.14
CA ALA A 70 -9.66 4.90 -6.67
C ALA A 70 -8.44 4.72 -7.60
N TYR A 71 -8.59 5.06 -8.89
CA TYR A 71 -7.53 4.94 -9.87
C TYR A 71 -7.62 6.04 -10.92
N GLY A 72 -6.71 7.01 -10.82
CA GLY A 72 -6.60 8.11 -11.77
C GLY A 72 -5.79 7.74 -13.02
N MET A 73 -5.92 8.56 -14.07
CA MET A 73 -5.13 8.41 -15.31
C MET A 73 -3.62 8.46 -15.05
N VAL A 74 -3.19 9.21 -14.03
CA VAL A 74 -1.76 9.29 -13.65
C VAL A 74 -1.26 7.94 -13.14
N ASN A 75 -2.04 7.26 -12.30
CA ASN A 75 -1.68 5.94 -11.78
C ASN A 75 -1.61 4.91 -12.93
N LEU A 76 -2.55 5.01 -13.88
CA LEU A 76 -2.54 4.19 -15.10
C LEU A 76 -1.23 4.35 -15.86
N ILE A 77 -0.83 5.59 -16.14
CA ILE A 77 0.39 5.87 -16.89
C ILE A 77 1.63 5.45 -16.11
N ALA A 78 1.63 5.60 -14.78
CA ALA A 78 2.75 5.17 -13.93
C ALA A 78 2.97 3.65 -14.02
N ASP A 79 1.89 2.86 -13.96
CA ASP A 79 1.97 1.40 -14.03
C ASP A 79 2.42 0.92 -15.42
N PHE A 80 1.87 1.52 -16.49
CA PHE A 80 2.34 1.25 -17.85
C PHE A 80 3.81 1.65 -18.05
N GLY A 81 4.21 2.81 -17.54
CA GLY A 81 5.58 3.30 -17.60
C GLY A 81 6.56 2.40 -16.85
N GLY A 82 6.17 1.90 -15.68
CA GLY A 82 6.97 0.97 -14.89
C GLY A 82 7.22 -0.36 -15.61
N HIS A 83 6.16 -0.96 -16.15
CA HIS A 83 6.29 -2.18 -16.94
C HIS A 83 7.14 -1.96 -18.19
N LEU A 84 6.81 -0.97 -19.03
CA LEU A 84 7.56 -0.70 -20.26
C LEU A 84 9.02 -0.33 -19.97
N GLY A 85 9.29 0.43 -18.91
CA GLY A 85 10.64 0.78 -18.47
C GLY A 85 11.47 -0.45 -18.12
N LEU A 86 10.89 -1.45 -17.44
CA LEU A 86 11.57 -2.70 -17.11
C LEU A 86 11.93 -3.51 -18.38
N TRP A 87 10.97 -3.68 -19.29
CA TRP A 87 11.18 -4.42 -20.55
C TRP A 87 12.23 -3.73 -21.43
N MET A 88 12.19 -2.41 -21.54
CA MET A 88 13.19 -1.64 -22.26
C MET A 88 14.57 -1.73 -21.61
N GLY A 89 14.64 -1.69 -20.27
CA GLY A 89 15.88 -1.86 -19.52
C GLY A 89 16.54 -3.21 -19.76
N PHE A 90 15.78 -4.31 -19.70
CA PHE A 90 16.27 -5.65 -20.03
C PHE A 90 16.78 -5.74 -21.48
N SER A 91 16.05 -5.13 -22.42
CA SER A 91 16.47 -5.08 -23.83
C SER A 91 17.80 -4.33 -24.04
N VAL A 92 18.07 -3.25 -23.29
CA VAL A 92 19.31 -2.49 -23.44
C VAL A 92 20.51 -3.27 -22.87
N ILE A 93 20.34 -3.91 -21.71
CA ILE A 93 21.41 -4.71 -21.09
C ILE A 93 21.84 -5.84 -22.01
N THR A 94 20.87 -6.57 -22.58
CA THR A 94 21.14 -7.68 -23.51
C THR A 94 21.86 -7.23 -24.78
N VAL A 95 21.54 -6.05 -25.32
CA VAL A 95 22.28 -5.47 -26.47
C VAL A 95 23.72 -5.15 -26.11
N ILE A 96 23.97 -4.56 -24.93
CA ILE A 96 25.33 -4.24 -24.46
C ILE A 96 26.14 -5.53 -24.30
N GLU A 97 25.56 -6.56 -23.69
CA GLU A 97 26.20 -7.87 -23.52
C GLU A 97 26.58 -8.49 -24.88
N PHE A 98 25.67 -8.44 -25.86
CA PHE A 98 25.95 -8.94 -27.20
C PHE A 98 27.13 -8.21 -27.86
N ILE A 99 27.22 -6.88 -27.72
CA ILE A 99 28.33 -6.08 -28.26
C ILE A 99 29.66 -6.49 -27.61
N VAL A 100 29.69 -6.64 -26.27
CA VAL A 100 30.88 -7.06 -25.53
C VAL A 100 31.31 -8.45 -25.99
N LEU A 101 30.37 -9.40 -26.08
CA LEU A 101 30.65 -10.77 -26.50
C LEU A 101 31.23 -10.81 -27.92
N VAL A 102 30.65 -10.09 -28.87
CA VAL A 102 31.18 -10.01 -30.25
C VAL A 102 32.57 -9.36 -30.29
N GLY A 103 32.81 -8.33 -29.47
CA GLY A 103 34.12 -7.69 -29.35
C GLY A 103 35.20 -8.65 -28.84
N GLU A 104 34.92 -9.40 -27.77
CA GLU A 104 35.84 -10.38 -27.19
C GLU A 104 36.09 -11.56 -28.12
N LEU A 105 35.04 -12.06 -28.78
CA LEU A 105 35.17 -13.14 -29.75
C LEU A 105 36.01 -12.69 -30.95
N GLY A 106 35.77 -11.48 -31.45
CA GLY A 106 36.54 -10.86 -32.52
C GLY A 106 38.02 -10.73 -32.16
N MET A 107 38.34 -10.10 -31.02
CA MET A 107 39.72 -9.95 -30.55
C MET A 107 40.43 -11.30 -30.35
N THR A 108 39.74 -12.31 -29.82
CA THR A 108 40.29 -13.66 -29.64
C THR A 108 40.52 -14.35 -30.99
N CYS A 109 39.62 -14.20 -31.95
CA CYS A 109 39.78 -14.69 -33.31
C CYS A 109 40.92 -13.97 -34.07
N PHE A 110 41.10 -12.66 -33.87
CA PHE A 110 42.23 -11.92 -34.45
C PHE A 110 43.57 -12.35 -33.83
N ARG A 111 43.64 -12.57 -32.51
CA ARG A 111 44.83 -13.13 -31.83
C ARG A 111 45.17 -14.56 -32.27
N LYS A 112 44.17 -15.40 -32.60
CA LYS A 112 44.42 -16.75 -33.12
C LYS A 112 45.02 -16.76 -34.54
N LYS A 113 44.93 -15.66 -35.29
CA LYS A 113 45.49 -15.57 -36.64
C LYS A 113 47.02 -15.42 -36.67
N GLU A 114 47.67 -15.14 -35.52
CA GLU A 114 49.13 -15.06 -35.37
C GLU A 114 49.81 -16.38 -34.91
N ILE A 115 49.06 -17.47 -34.69
CA ILE A 115 49.66 -18.78 -34.36
C ILE A 115 49.51 -19.70 -35.59
N GLU A 116 50.59 -19.83 -36.36
CA GLU A 116 50.72 -20.76 -37.50
C GLU A 116 50.39 -22.21 -37.09
N PRO A 117 49.60 -22.96 -37.88
CA PRO A 117 49.68 -24.42 -37.85
C PRO A 117 50.81 -24.84 -38.80
N GLY A 118 52.02 -24.96 -38.27
CA GLY A 118 53.12 -25.71 -38.87
C GLY A 118 52.85 -27.22 -38.83
N ASN A 119 53.12 -27.89 -39.94
CA ASN A 119 52.89 -29.30 -40.23
C ASN A 119 54.03 -30.18 -39.69
N GLU A 120 53.77 -31.17 -38.82
CA GLU A 120 54.65 -32.35 -38.69
C GLU A 120 53.94 -33.60 -38.09
N ASP A 121 53.80 -34.59 -38.97
CA ASP A 121 53.95 -36.04 -38.83
C ASP A 121 53.10 -37.01 -37.97
N ARG A 122 52.90 -38.14 -38.64
CA ARG A 122 52.24 -39.42 -38.31
C ARG A 122 52.78 -40.09 -37.04
N LEU A 123 51.89 -40.72 -36.25
CA LEU A 123 51.81 -42.18 -35.97
C LEU A 123 51.01 -42.46 -34.65
N HIS A 124 49.96 -43.28 -34.72
CA HIS A 124 49.27 -43.96 -33.59
C HIS A 124 50.21 -45.06 -32.97
N PRO A 125 49.88 -45.85 -31.90
CA PRO A 125 48.70 -45.88 -31.02
C PRO A 125 48.93 -46.18 -29.49
N ILE A 126 47.89 -45.95 -28.67
CA ILE A 126 47.31 -46.82 -27.59
C ILE A 126 48.08 -47.13 -26.27
N GLU A 127 47.36 -46.80 -25.17
CA GLU A 127 47.34 -47.31 -23.77
C GLU A 127 48.59 -47.31 -22.87
N GLN A 128 48.45 -46.75 -21.65
CA GLN A 128 48.45 -47.35 -20.29
C GLN A 128 48.11 -46.19 -19.31
N GLY A 129 47.47 -46.28 -18.15
CA GLY A 129 47.07 -47.35 -17.26
C GLY A 129 46.58 -46.67 -15.96
N LYS A 130 45.60 -47.32 -15.32
CA LYS A 130 44.82 -46.97 -14.12
C LYS A 130 45.56 -46.20 -13.00
N ILE A 131 44.85 -45.26 -12.36
CA ILE A 131 45.14 -44.85 -10.97
C ILE A 131 43.85 -44.91 -10.16
N ASN A 132 43.86 -45.74 -9.14
CA ASN A 132 42.87 -45.85 -8.06
C ASN A 132 43.66 -46.37 -6.83
N PRO A 133 43.16 -46.20 -5.60
CA PRO A 133 43.25 -45.00 -4.76
C PRO A 133 44.06 -45.28 -3.47
N ASN A 134 44.18 -44.27 -2.60
CA ASN A 134 44.73 -44.26 -1.23
C ASN A 134 46.26 -44.23 -1.05
N GLU A 135 46.76 -43.11 -0.50
CA GLU A 135 47.47 -43.05 0.79
C GLU A 135 47.65 -41.55 1.17
N THR A 136 46.92 -41.01 2.14
CA THR A 136 47.21 -40.97 3.59
C THR A 136 48.15 -39.81 3.98
N GLU A 137 47.51 -38.78 4.58
CA GLU A 137 47.97 -38.03 5.76
C GLU A 137 49.23 -37.14 5.66
N LYS A 138 49.03 -35.81 5.82
CA LYS A 138 49.42 -35.05 7.03
C LYS A 138 49.23 -33.55 6.82
N GLU A 139 48.24 -32.99 7.52
CA GLU A 139 48.34 -31.62 8.01
C GLU A 139 49.44 -31.57 9.09
N PRO A 140 50.17 -30.44 9.23
CA PRO A 140 49.84 -29.60 10.37
C PRO A 140 50.03 -28.08 10.17
N LEU A 141 49.18 -27.34 10.89
CA LEU A 141 49.45 -26.14 11.69
C LEU A 141 50.03 -24.87 11.03
N SER A 142 49.16 -23.86 11.04
CA SER A 142 49.27 -22.59 11.78
C SER A 142 50.46 -21.63 11.59
N ALA A 143 50.08 -20.36 11.41
CA ALA A 143 50.77 -19.11 11.77
C ALA A 143 51.79 -18.52 10.78
N LYS A 144 51.31 -17.54 9.98
CA LYS A 144 51.64 -16.12 10.19
C LYS A 144 50.69 -15.21 9.44
#